data_AF-A0A1B2IZ99-F1
#
_entry.id   AF-A0A1B2IZ99-F1
#
_cell.length_a   1.000
_cell.length_b   1.000
_cell.length_c   1.000
_cell.angle_alpha   90.00
_cell.angle_beta   90.00
_cell.angle_gamma   90.00
#
_symmetry.space_group_name_H-M   'P 1'
#
loop_
_entity.id
_entity.type
_entity.pdbx_description
1 polymer ?
#
loop_
_entity_poly.entity_id
_entity_poly.type
_entity_poly.pdbx_seq_one_letter_code
_entity_poly.pdbx_strand_id
1 'polypeptide(L)'
;MFSQSASHHPLLTITKVTPYSDLSRLVRLSRYLNRHHIRFAVSAVSVAENAELAAYRQYTKRLRQVELNGGVIFLQTPKIGGASAASGNKLNQLMTGELVDLANQAVFPVGISSAGYWNQDIVLRKNALSKASSWVLLPNKAPTYLKQDNNAAVAKTTYMAMPFHSVAHQPLTNLPLATALTINTPDSRKRVRIIEQQVTQTHFHWADLQTNGFQGTIHVGTTALAYKNGHYYLNGHRQRVTHNVASPYKTPKPVATQPLFKRFFKVQGCF
;
A
#
# COMPACT_ATOMS: atom_id res chain seq x y z
N MET A 1 -5.02 22.37 -23.97
CA MET A 1 -3.87 21.69 -24.59
C MET A 1 -3.62 20.39 -23.85
N PHE A 2 -3.97 19.24 -24.42
CA PHE A 2 -3.59 17.92 -23.89
C PHE A 2 -2.40 17.42 -24.73
N SER A 3 -1.19 17.89 -24.41
CA SER A 3 0.02 17.52 -25.14
C SER A 3 0.77 16.39 -24.45
N GLN A 4 1.18 15.42 -25.26
CA GLN A 4 1.98 14.21 -24.99
C GLN A 4 1.27 13.08 -24.23
N SER A 5 0.91 12.04 -24.99
CA SER A 5 0.66 10.69 -24.45
C SER A 5 1.95 10.18 -23.81
N ALA A 6 2.17 10.52 -22.53
CA ALA A 6 3.20 9.89 -21.73
C ALA A 6 2.85 8.39 -21.64
N SER A 7 3.67 7.55 -22.25
CA SER A 7 3.55 6.10 -22.09
C SER A 7 3.99 5.75 -20.68
N HIS A 8 3.08 5.19 -19.89
CA HIS A 8 3.37 4.80 -18.52
C HIS A 8 3.61 3.29 -18.45
N HIS A 9 4.77 2.92 -17.91
CA HIS A 9 5.02 1.55 -17.49
C HIS A 9 4.04 1.14 -16.37
N PRO A 10 3.37 -0.02 -16.46
CA PRO A 10 2.48 -0.47 -15.40
C PRO A 10 3.28 -0.80 -14.14
N LEU A 11 2.68 -0.54 -12.98
CA LEU A 11 3.20 -0.96 -11.69
C LEU A 11 2.57 -2.31 -11.31
N LEU A 12 3.38 -3.37 -11.23
CA LEU A 12 2.92 -4.63 -10.65
C LEU A 12 2.56 -4.40 -9.17
N THR A 13 1.33 -4.71 -8.78
CA THR A 13 0.86 -4.49 -7.41
C THR A 13 0.23 -5.75 -6.83
N ILE A 14 0.80 -6.24 -5.73
CA ILE A 14 0.24 -7.38 -4.99
C ILE A 14 -0.76 -6.85 -3.96
N THR A 15 -1.99 -7.35 -4.01
CA THR A 15 -3.12 -6.91 -3.18
C THR A 15 -3.61 -8.02 -2.27
N LYS A 16 -4.46 -7.69 -1.29
CA LYS A 16 -4.91 -8.62 -0.24
C LYS A 16 -3.76 -9.17 0.60
N VAL A 17 -2.76 -8.34 0.90
CA VAL A 17 -1.67 -8.71 1.81
C VAL A 17 -2.09 -8.39 3.24
N THR A 18 -2.54 -9.41 3.96
CA THR A 18 -3.02 -9.31 5.35
C THR A 18 -2.14 -10.17 6.26
N PRO A 19 -2.15 -9.93 7.59
CA PRO A 19 -1.38 -10.77 8.53
C PRO A 19 -1.76 -12.25 8.55
N TYR A 20 -2.98 -12.57 8.10
CA TYR A 20 -3.53 -13.93 8.06
C TYR A 20 -3.26 -14.64 6.74
N SER A 21 -2.76 -13.93 5.73
CA SER A 21 -2.31 -14.59 4.51
C SER A 21 -1.04 -15.40 4.79
N ASP A 22 -0.78 -16.46 4.01
CA ASP A 22 0.52 -17.14 4.10
C ASP A 22 1.59 -16.28 3.42
N LEU A 23 2.17 -15.39 4.21
CA LEU A 23 3.18 -14.44 3.78
C LEU A 23 4.50 -15.10 3.38
N SER A 24 4.73 -16.39 3.70
CA SER A 24 5.89 -17.11 3.19
C SER A 24 5.85 -17.20 1.66
N ARG A 25 4.64 -17.31 1.08
CA ARG A 25 4.41 -17.35 -0.36
C ARG A 25 4.65 -15.97 -0.99
N LEU A 26 4.23 -14.91 -0.31
CA LEU A 26 4.54 -13.54 -0.70
C LEU A 26 6.05 -13.30 -0.74
N VAL A 27 6.79 -13.72 0.29
CA VAL A 27 8.26 -13.57 0.36
C VAL A 27 8.99 -14.44 -0.67
N ARG A 28 8.41 -15.58 -1.04
CA ARG A 28 8.94 -16.38 -2.16
C ARG A 28 8.76 -15.64 -3.48
N LEU A 29 7.55 -15.14 -3.74
CA LEU A 29 7.24 -14.39 -4.94
C LEU A 29 8.11 -13.12 -5.04
N SER A 30 8.30 -12.37 -3.95
CA SER A 30 9.16 -11.18 -3.95
C SER A 30 10.60 -11.48 -4.33
N ARG A 31 11.17 -12.58 -3.83
CA ARG A 31 12.53 -13.01 -4.21
C ARG A 31 12.61 -13.36 -5.70
N TYR A 32 11.59 -14.03 -6.22
CA TYR A 32 11.53 -14.33 -7.65
C TYR A 32 11.50 -13.04 -8.47
N LEU A 33 10.58 -12.12 -8.18
CA LEU A 33 10.46 -10.84 -8.88
C LEU A 33 11.78 -10.04 -8.83
N ASN A 34 12.44 -9.98 -7.67
CA ASN A 34 13.73 -9.30 -7.52
C ASN A 34 14.82 -9.88 -8.42
N ARG A 35 14.93 -11.22 -8.48
CA ARG A 35 15.93 -11.91 -9.34
C ARG A 35 15.68 -11.70 -10.83
N HIS A 36 14.44 -11.40 -11.20
CA HIS A 36 14.06 -11.05 -12.57
C HIS A 36 14.01 -9.53 -12.80
N HIS A 37 14.56 -8.73 -11.88
CA HIS A 37 14.59 -7.27 -11.95
C HIS A 37 13.20 -6.60 -12.05
N ILE A 38 12.15 -7.29 -11.58
CA ILE A 38 10.79 -6.76 -11.56
C ILE A 38 10.55 -6.08 -10.22
N ARG A 39 10.50 -4.75 -10.23
CA ARG A 39 10.05 -3.96 -9.06
C ARG A 39 8.53 -3.98 -8.98
N PHE A 40 8.01 -3.93 -7.76
CA PHE A 40 6.59 -4.09 -7.51
C PHE A 40 6.15 -3.35 -6.26
N ALA A 41 4.85 -3.10 -6.16
CA ALA A 41 4.21 -2.57 -4.97
C ALA A 41 3.41 -3.66 -4.26
N VAL A 42 3.19 -3.45 -2.96
CA VAL A 42 2.29 -4.23 -2.15
C VAL A 42 1.26 -3.31 -1.51
N SER A 43 -0.03 -3.61 -1.72
CA SER A 43 -1.13 -3.03 -0.99
C SER A 43 -1.34 -3.82 0.30
N ALA A 44 -0.70 -3.36 1.37
CA ALA A 44 -0.65 -4.00 2.68
C ALA A 44 -1.81 -3.50 3.56
N VAL A 45 -2.65 -4.40 4.06
CA VAL A 45 -3.81 -4.03 4.86
C VAL A 45 -3.39 -3.66 6.28
N SER A 46 -3.87 -2.52 6.77
CA SER A 46 -3.76 -2.12 8.17
C SER A 46 -4.27 -3.22 9.11
N VAL A 47 -3.66 -3.36 10.28
CA VAL A 47 -4.13 -4.26 11.34
C VAL A 47 -4.24 -3.57 12.68
N ALA A 48 -5.48 -3.43 13.14
CA ALA A 48 -5.83 -2.69 14.33
C ALA A 48 -5.61 -3.47 15.64
N GLU A 49 -5.42 -4.79 15.59
CA GLU A 49 -5.34 -5.61 16.79
C GLU A 49 -3.90 -5.93 17.16
N ASN A 50 -3.53 -5.45 18.36
CA ASN A 50 -2.36 -5.82 19.12
C ASN A 50 -1.06 -5.86 18.28
N ALA A 51 -0.51 -4.69 17.96
CA ALA A 51 0.87 -4.57 17.46
C ALA A 51 1.91 -5.27 18.39
N GLU A 52 1.50 -5.54 19.64
CA GLU A 52 2.16 -6.35 20.68
C GLU A 52 2.16 -7.88 20.40
N LEU A 53 1.30 -8.41 19.51
CA LEU A 53 1.19 -9.84 19.23
C LEU A 53 2.27 -10.34 18.26
N ALA A 54 2.67 -11.59 18.46
CA ALA A 54 3.60 -12.29 17.58
C ALA A 54 3.15 -12.26 16.10
N ALA A 55 1.85 -12.28 15.82
CA ALA A 55 1.30 -12.22 14.47
C ALA A 55 1.66 -10.90 13.76
N TYR A 56 1.55 -9.75 14.43
CA TYR A 56 1.93 -8.45 13.85
C TYR A 56 3.45 -8.35 13.63
N ARG A 57 4.26 -8.83 14.57
CA ARG A 57 5.72 -8.91 14.40
C ARG A 57 6.12 -9.82 13.23
N GLN A 58 5.43 -10.94 13.05
CA GLN A 58 5.64 -11.81 11.89
C GLN A 58 5.19 -11.11 10.60
N TYR A 59 4.04 -10.45 10.59
CA TYR A 59 3.54 -9.69 9.45
C TYR A 59 4.55 -8.64 8.98
N THR A 60 4.95 -7.75 9.88
CA THR A 60 5.91 -6.68 9.57
C THR A 60 7.29 -7.23 9.20
N LYS A 61 7.75 -8.33 9.82
CA LYS A 61 8.96 -9.05 9.38
C LYS A 61 8.86 -9.49 7.92
N ARG A 62 7.71 -9.98 7.47
CA ARG A 62 7.51 -10.40 6.08
C ARG A 62 7.41 -9.19 5.13
N LEU A 63 6.81 -8.08 5.56
CA LEU A 63 6.83 -6.83 4.80
C LEU A 63 8.24 -6.28 4.62
N ARG A 64 9.08 -6.29 5.67
CA ARG A 64 10.51 -5.92 5.55
C ARG A 64 11.25 -6.81 4.56
N GLN A 65 10.98 -8.12 4.59
CA GLN A 65 11.55 -9.04 3.60
C GLN A 65 11.10 -8.70 2.18
N VAL A 66 9.85 -8.24 1.98
CA VAL A 66 9.39 -7.74 0.68
C VAL A 66 10.16 -6.49 0.27
N GLU A 67 10.33 -5.52 1.17
CA GLU A 67 11.08 -4.29 0.91
C GLU A 67 12.55 -4.56 0.55
N LEU A 68 13.19 -5.51 1.26
CA LEU A 68 14.54 -5.98 0.97
C LEU A 68 14.66 -6.69 -0.39
N ASN A 69 13.57 -7.27 -0.88
CA ASN A 69 13.47 -7.84 -2.23
C ASN A 69 13.03 -6.79 -3.27
N GLY A 70 13.15 -5.50 -2.95
CA GLY A 70 12.87 -4.41 -3.87
C GLY A 70 11.38 -4.12 -4.12
N GLY A 71 10.49 -4.71 -3.32
CA GLY A 71 9.11 -4.26 -3.26
C GLY A 71 8.98 -2.92 -2.51
N VAL A 72 7.91 -2.17 -2.76
CA VAL A 72 7.53 -1.02 -1.92
C VAL A 72 6.15 -1.23 -1.32
N ILE A 73 5.92 -0.69 -0.12
CA ILE A 73 4.66 -0.87 0.59
C ILE A 73 3.75 0.36 0.38
N PHE A 74 2.51 0.13 -0.04
CA PHE A 74 1.41 1.07 0.06
C PHE A 74 0.52 0.63 1.21
N LEU A 75 0.25 1.54 2.14
CA LEU A 75 -0.66 1.26 3.24
C LEU A 75 -2.09 1.29 2.72
N GLN A 76 -2.78 0.15 2.78
CA GLN A 76 -4.17 0.06 2.38
C GLN A 76 -5.09 0.59 3.47
N THR A 77 -6.00 1.47 3.07
CA THR A 77 -7.03 2.01 3.97
C THR A 77 -7.94 0.90 4.52
N PRO A 78 -8.49 1.07 5.73
CA PRO A 78 -9.40 0.09 6.32
C PRO A 78 -10.71 -0.04 5.53
N LYS A 79 -11.46 -1.12 5.75
CA LYS A 79 -12.84 -1.21 5.22
C LYS A 79 -13.77 -0.39 6.09
N ILE A 80 -14.83 0.14 5.51
CA ILE A 80 -15.87 0.88 6.23
C ILE A 80 -16.97 -0.12 6.64
N GLY A 81 -17.38 -0.10 7.91
CA GLY A 81 -18.36 -1.05 8.45
C GLY A 81 -19.55 -0.42 9.19
N GLY A 82 -19.47 0.86 9.53
CA GLY A 82 -20.53 1.61 10.22
C GLY A 82 -20.18 3.07 10.52
N ALA A 83 -19.16 3.63 9.84
CA ALA A 83 -18.70 5.00 10.04
C ALA A 83 -19.70 6.03 9.51
N SER A 84 -19.66 7.24 10.09
CA SER A 84 -20.35 8.43 9.58
C SER A 84 -19.34 9.56 9.36
N ALA A 85 -19.78 10.71 8.86
CA ALA A 85 -18.92 11.89 8.69
C ALA A 85 -18.19 12.29 9.98
N ALA A 86 -18.81 12.09 11.16
CA ALA A 86 -18.21 12.38 12.47
C ALA A 86 -17.02 11.45 12.80
N SER A 87 -16.85 10.34 12.09
CA SER A 87 -15.74 9.40 12.26
C SER A 87 -14.43 9.86 11.60
N GLY A 88 -14.37 11.04 11.00
CA GLY A 88 -13.16 11.57 10.35
C GLY A 88 -11.94 11.63 11.28
N ASN A 89 -12.09 12.23 12.48
CA ASN A 89 -11.00 12.31 13.46
C ASN A 89 -10.52 10.94 13.92
N LYS A 90 -11.45 9.99 14.05
CA LYS A 90 -11.14 8.59 14.33
C LYS A 90 -10.27 8.06 13.18
N LEU A 91 -10.76 8.07 11.94
CA LEU A 91 -9.99 7.59 10.79
C LEU A 91 -8.56 8.17 10.75
N ASN A 92 -8.41 9.46 11.02
CA ASN A 92 -7.12 10.12 11.10
C ASN A 92 -6.20 9.51 12.19
N GLN A 93 -6.73 9.27 13.39
CA GLN A 93 -6.00 8.61 14.49
C GLN A 93 -5.62 7.17 14.14
N LEU A 94 -6.53 6.39 13.53
CA LEU A 94 -6.27 5.02 13.10
C LEU A 94 -5.12 4.96 12.09
N MET A 95 -5.18 5.78 11.03
CA MET A 95 -4.13 5.83 10.02
C MET A 95 -2.80 6.31 10.61
N THR A 96 -2.83 7.25 11.56
CA THR A 96 -1.64 7.74 12.25
C THR A 96 -1.00 6.66 13.11
N GLY A 97 -1.80 5.93 13.90
CA GLY A 97 -1.34 4.82 14.73
C GLY A 97 -0.69 3.72 13.90
N GLU A 98 -1.34 3.28 12.82
CA GLU A 98 -0.80 2.23 11.94
C GLU A 98 0.54 2.62 11.31
N LEU A 99 0.68 3.86 10.84
CA LEU A 99 1.94 4.31 10.24
C LEU A 99 3.06 4.40 11.27
N VAL A 100 2.74 4.82 12.50
CA VAL A 100 3.67 4.80 13.63
C VAL A 100 4.08 3.36 13.98
N ASP A 101 3.12 2.43 14.02
CA ASP A 101 3.36 1.01 14.30
C ASP A 101 4.23 0.35 13.23
N LEU A 102 4.01 0.65 11.95
CA LEU A 102 4.82 0.15 10.84
C LEU A 102 6.24 0.72 10.92
N ALA A 103 6.37 2.03 11.14
CA ALA A 103 7.66 2.68 11.31
C ALA A 103 8.45 2.07 12.48
N ASN A 104 7.80 1.82 13.62
CA ASN A 104 8.41 1.16 14.79
C ASN A 104 8.90 -0.26 14.49
N GLN A 105 8.27 -0.93 13.53
CA GLN A 105 8.70 -2.22 13.01
C GLN A 105 9.58 -2.09 11.77
N ALA A 106 10.19 -0.94 11.48
CA ALA A 106 11.06 -0.70 10.34
C ALA A 106 10.44 -1.04 8.97
N VAL A 107 9.13 -0.88 8.84
CA VAL A 107 8.39 -0.94 7.57
C VAL A 107 8.00 0.48 7.20
N PHE A 108 8.26 0.90 5.96
CA PHE A 108 8.16 2.30 5.58
C PHE A 108 7.27 2.47 4.35
N PRO A 109 5.94 2.59 4.53
CA PRO A 109 5.04 2.82 3.42
C PRO A 109 5.38 4.08 2.62
N VAL A 110 5.27 3.98 1.30
CA VAL A 110 5.62 5.05 0.34
C VAL A 110 4.40 5.77 -0.22
N GLY A 111 3.20 5.24 0.07
CA GLY A 111 1.93 5.82 -0.35
C GLY A 111 0.75 5.11 0.31
N ILE A 112 -0.46 5.49 -0.10
CA ILE A 112 -1.71 4.91 0.38
C ILE A 112 -2.43 4.21 -0.77
N SER A 113 -2.95 3.00 -0.51
CA SER A 113 -3.88 2.34 -1.43
C SER A 113 -5.30 2.35 -0.87
N SER A 114 -6.29 2.56 -1.73
CA SER A 114 -7.68 2.62 -1.30
C SER A 114 -8.64 2.35 -2.44
N ALA A 115 -9.90 2.06 -2.15
CA ALA A 115 -10.92 2.05 -3.21
C ALA A 115 -11.07 3.46 -3.79
N GLY A 116 -11.24 3.58 -5.11
CA GLY A 116 -11.30 4.86 -5.82
C GLY A 116 -12.35 5.85 -5.26
N TYR A 117 -13.48 5.35 -4.73
CA TYR A 117 -14.53 6.18 -4.14
C TYR A 117 -14.06 7.00 -2.93
N TRP A 118 -12.97 6.60 -2.25
CA TRP A 118 -12.41 7.39 -1.15
C TRP A 118 -11.97 8.79 -1.59
N ASN A 119 -11.59 8.95 -2.87
CA ASN A 119 -11.23 10.26 -3.42
C ASN A 119 -12.47 11.13 -3.73
N GLN A 120 -13.67 10.55 -3.76
CA GLN A 120 -14.95 11.25 -3.96
C GLN A 120 -15.67 11.52 -2.62
N ASP A 121 -14.98 11.34 -1.49
CA ASP A 121 -15.54 11.56 -0.16
C ASP A 121 -14.63 12.50 0.63
N ILE A 122 -15.16 13.66 1.04
CA ILE A 122 -14.34 14.68 1.70
C ILE A 122 -13.78 14.20 3.04
N VAL A 123 -14.51 13.34 3.76
CA VAL A 123 -14.08 12.85 5.07
C VAL A 123 -12.98 11.80 4.88
N LEU A 124 -13.17 10.84 3.99
CA LEU A 124 -12.17 9.80 3.71
C LEU A 124 -10.90 10.39 3.07
N ARG A 125 -11.07 11.31 2.13
CA ARG A 125 -9.97 11.99 1.44
C ARG A 125 -9.12 12.81 2.41
N LYS A 126 -9.75 13.71 3.18
CA LYS A 126 -9.05 14.59 4.12
C LYS A 126 -8.35 13.83 5.24
N ASN A 127 -8.99 12.78 5.78
CA ASN A 127 -8.50 12.09 6.97
C ASN A 127 -7.60 10.88 6.67
N ALA A 128 -7.49 10.46 5.41
CA ALA A 128 -6.61 9.37 4.99
C ALA A 128 -5.81 9.69 3.72
N LEU A 129 -6.44 9.77 2.55
CA LEU A 129 -5.73 9.84 1.27
C LEU A 129 -4.77 11.04 1.16
N SER A 130 -5.24 12.24 1.50
CA SER A 130 -4.48 13.49 1.37
C SER A 130 -3.23 13.56 2.26
N LYS A 131 -3.02 12.57 3.14
CA LYS A 131 -1.79 12.40 3.90
C LYS A 131 -0.62 11.95 3.05
N ALA A 132 -0.89 11.26 1.94
CA ALA A 132 0.11 10.71 1.05
C ALA A 132 0.16 11.48 -0.27
N SER A 133 1.38 11.68 -0.81
CA SER A 133 1.60 12.25 -2.14
C SER A 133 1.42 11.24 -3.27
N SER A 134 1.31 9.94 -2.94
CA SER A 134 1.28 8.84 -3.89
C SER A 134 0.16 7.87 -3.55
N TRP A 135 -0.73 7.60 -4.51
CA TRP A 135 -1.90 6.75 -4.33
C TRP A 135 -1.92 5.55 -5.29
N VAL A 136 -2.50 4.45 -4.82
CA VAL A 136 -3.01 3.36 -5.67
C VAL A 136 -4.52 3.26 -5.47
N LEU A 137 -5.30 3.63 -6.48
CA LEU A 137 -6.76 3.61 -6.43
C LEU A 137 -7.30 2.28 -6.97
N LEU A 138 -7.70 1.41 -6.05
CA LEU A 138 -8.28 0.09 -6.29
C LEU A 138 -9.71 0.21 -6.84
N PRO A 139 -10.19 -0.80 -7.60
CA PRO A 139 -11.55 -0.83 -8.11
C PRO A 139 -12.61 -0.69 -7.01
N ASN A 140 -13.64 0.09 -7.30
CA ASN A 140 -14.82 0.20 -6.45
C ASN A 140 -15.63 -1.11 -6.53
N LYS A 141 -15.92 -1.72 -5.38
CA LYS A 141 -16.81 -2.89 -5.31
C LYS A 141 -18.18 -2.51 -4.78
N ALA A 142 -18.21 -1.96 -3.57
CA ALA A 142 -19.39 -1.44 -2.90
C ALA A 142 -18.97 -0.14 -2.21
N PRO A 143 -19.16 1.03 -2.84
CA PRO A 143 -18.78 2.30 -2.23
C PRO A 143 -19.61 2.56 -0.97
N THR A 144 -18.98 3.12 0.06
CA THR A 144 -19.62 3.49 1.32
C THR A 144 -19.18 4.89 1.68
N TYR A 145 -19.94 5.88 1.23
CA TYR A 145 -19.63 7.28 1.48
C TYR A 145 -20.02 7.67 2.91
N LEU A 146 -19.14 8.43 3.56
CA LEU A 146 -19.40 9.13 4.82
C LEU A 146 -19.96 10.52 4.56
N LYS A 147 -19.42 11.19 3.53
CA LYS A 147 -19.87 12.48 2.99
C LYS A 147 -19.30 12.65 1.58
N GLN A 148 -20.05 12.15 0.59
CA GLN A 148 -19.67 12.27 -0.81
C GLN A 148 -19.61 13.74 -1.24
N ASP A 149 -18.63 14.08 -2.06
CA ASP A 149 -18.57 15.34 -2.78
C ASP A 149 -18.02 15.12 -4.20
N ASN A 150 -18.15 16.13 -5.06
CA ASN A 150 -17.65 16.08 -6.43
C ASN A 150 -16.24 16.70 -6.57
N ASN A 151 -15.53 16.87 -5.45
CA ASN A 151 -14.25 17.58 -5.39
C ASN A 151 -13.09 16.61 -5.22
N ALA A 152 -12.89 15.73 -6.21
CA ALA A 152 -11.76 14.81 -6.20
C ALA A 152 -10.43 15.58 -6.11
N ALA A 153 -9.49 15.08 -5.31
CA ALA A 153 -8.14 15.64 -5.27
C ALA A 153 -7.21 14.86 -6.20
N VAL A 154 -6.08 15.48 -6.52
CA VAL A 154 -5.02 14.88 -7.32
C VAL A 154 -3.78 14.81 -6.45
N ALA A 155 -3.25 13.60 -6.26
CA ALA A 155 -1.93 13.42 -5.66
C ALA A 155 -0.84 13.63 -6.70
N LYS A 156 0.40 13.82 -6.25
CA LYS A 156 1.56 13.95 -7.14
C LYS A 156 1.69 12.72 -8.06
N THR A 157 1.44 11.53 -7.52
CA THR A 157 1.42 10.29 -8.30
C THR A 157 0.17 9.49 -7.97
N THR A 158 -0.60 9.09 -8.97
CA THR A 158 -1.78 8.22 -8.77
C THR A 158 -1.75 7.08 -9.76
N TYR A 159 -1.73 5.85 -9.26
CA TYR A 159 -1.91 4.65 -10.08
C TYR A 159 -3.36 4.19 -10.03
N MET A 160 -4.00 4.07 -11.19
CA MET A 160 -5.32 3.47 -11.31
C MET A 160 -5.17 1.95 -11.36
N ALA A 161 -5.75 1.25 -10.39
CA ALA A 161 -5.53 -0.19 -10.30
C ALA A 161 -6.54 -0.97 -11.14
N MET A 162 -6.06 -1.95 -11.89
CA MET A 162 -6.88 -2.89 -12.64
C MET A 162 -6.35 -4.31 -12.46
N PRO A 163 -7.18 -5.36 -12.55
CA PRO A 163 -6.70 -6.73 -12.45
C PRO A 163 -5.75 -7.08 -13.61
N PHE A 164 -4.62 -7.72 -13.30
CA PHE A 164 -3.63 -8.12 -14.31
C PHE A 164 -4.21 -9.00 -15.43
N HIS A 165 -5.14 -9.89 -15.09
CA HIS A 165 -5.79 -10.78 -16.07
C HIS A 165 -6.67 -10.03 -17.09
N SER A 166 -7.11 -8.80 -16.77
CA SER A 166 -7.87 -7.97 -17.71
C SER A 166 -7.04 -7.51 -18.90
N VAL A 167 -5.71 -7.60 -18.82
CA VAL A 167 -4.78 -7.12 -19.85
C VAL A 167 -3.74 -8.17 -20.26
N ALA A 168 -3.80 -9.37 -19.69
CA ALA A 168 -2.80 -10.42 -19.90
C ALA A 168 -2.73 -10.94 -21.35
N HIS A 169 -3.79 -10.73 -22.14
CA HIS A 169 -3.89 -11.21 -23.52
C HIS A 169 -3.76 -10.11 -24.58
N GLN A 170 -3.60 -8.84 -24.17
CA GLN A 170 -3.45 -7.72 -25.09
C GLN A 170 -2.21 -6.92 -24.70
N PRO A 171 -1.23 -6.74 -25.60
CA PRO A 171 -0.06 -5.95 -25.30
C PRO A 171 -0.47 -4.47 -25.19
N LEU A 172 -0.74 -4.02 -23.96
CA LEU A 172 -0.87 -2.60 -23.66
C LEU A 172 0.52 -1.99 -23.63
N THR A 173 1.04 -1.66 -24.81
CA THR A 173 2.35 -1.01 -24.96
C THR A 173 2.32 0.45 -24.54
N ASN A 174 1.13 1.08 -24.52
CA ASN A 174 0.94 2.47 -24.12
C ASN A 174 -0.30 2.63 -23.24
N LEU A 175 -0.11 2.64 -21.93
CA LEU A 175 -1.17 2.97 -20.99
C LEU A 175 -1.32 4.49 -20.91
N PRO A 176 -2.53 5.04 -21.17
CA PRO A 176 -2.75 6.49 -21.17
C PRO A 176 -2.70 7.11 -19.78
N LEU A 177 -2.78 6.27 -18.74
CA LEU A 177 -2.73 6.65 -17.33
C LEU A 177 -1.75 5.74 -16.60
N ALA A 178 -1.09 6.27 -15.57
CA ALA A 178 -0.31 5.45 -14.64
C ALA A 178 -1.22 4.37 -14.05
N THR A 179 -0.88 3.10 -14.29
CA THR A 179 -1.75 1.96 -14.00
C THR A 179 -1.05 0.99 -13.06
N ALA A 180 -1.76 0.51 -12.05
CA ALA A 180 -1.32 -0.59 -11.20
C ALA A 180 -1.98 -1.89 -11.67
N LEU A 181 -1.20 -2.82 -12.22
CA LEU A 181 -1.70 -4.14 -12.58
C LEU A 181 -1.69 -5.03 -11.34
N THR A 182 -2.89 -5.41 -10.89
CA THR A 182 -3.09 -6.05 -9.60
C THR A 182 -3.16 -7.56 -9.69
N ILE A 183 -2.45 -8.22 -8.78
CA ILE A 183 -2.56 -9.64 -8.49
C ILE A 183 -2.87 -9.82 -7.00
N ASN A 184 -3.64 -10.85 -6.65
CA ASN A 184 -3.87 -11.16 -5.23
C ASN A 184 -2.65 -11.90 -4.67
N THR A 185 -2.39 -11.75 -3.37
CA THR A 185 -1.47 -12.62 -2.63
C THR A 185 -1.74 -14.09 -2.95
N PRO A 186 -0.72 -14.88 -3.33
CA PRO A 186 -0.91 -16.28 -3.69
C PRO A 186 -1.32 -17.12 -2.48
N ASP A 187 -2.40 -17.88 -2.65
CA ASP A 187 -2.96 -18.80 -1.66
C ASP A 187 -2.29 -20.18 -1.67
N SER A 188 -1.50 -20.50 -2.70
CA SER A 188 -0.92 -21.83 -2.90
C SER A 188 0.41 -21.78 -3.64
N ARG A 189 1.22 -22.84 -3.50
CA ARG A 189 2.49 -22.99 -4.23
C ARG A 189 2.28 -23.05 -5.75
N LYS A 190 1.19 -23.67 -6.20
CA LYS A 190 0.79 -23.70 -7.61
C LYS A 190 0.49 -22.29 -8.11
N ARG A 191 -0.26 -21.50 -7.34
CA ARG A 191 -0.56 -20.11 -7.70
C ARG A 191 0.68 -19.22 -7.75
N VAL A 192 1.65 -19.42 -6.85
CA VAL A 192 2.96 -18.74 -6.94
C VAL A 192 3.60 -19.00 -8.30
N ARG A 193 3.73 -20.26 -8.74
CA ARG A 193 4.35 -20.60 -10.03
C ARG A 193 3.62 -20.01 -11.23
N ILE A 194 2.28 -20.04 -11.21
CA ILE A 194 1.47 -19.43 -12.27
C ILE A 194 1.74 -17.93 -12.36
N ILE A 195 1.80 -17.23 -11.23
CA ILE A 195 2.11 -15.80 -11.21
C ILE A 195 3.55 -15.55 -11.69
N GLU A 196 4.53 -16.33 -11.20
CA GLU A 196 5.94 -16.25 -11.62
C GLU A 196 6.05 -16.30 -13.17
N GLN A 197 5.38 -17.26 -13.80
CA GLN A 197 5.33 -17.40 -15.26
C GLN A 197 4.59 -16.24 -15.92
N GLN A 198 3.38 -15.92 -15.44
CA GLN A 198 2.53 -14.89 -16.04
C GLN A 198 3.20 -13.52 -16.07
N VAL A 199 3.90 -13.14 -15.00
CA VAL A 199 4.49 -11.79 -14.86
C VAL A 199 5.81 -11.66 -15.63
N THR A 200 6.56 -12.75 -15.81
CA THR A 200 7.83 -12.75 -16.56
C THR A 200 7.67 -12.95 -18.06
N GLN A 201 6.62 -13.66 -18.48
CA GLN A 201 6.33 -13.91 -19.90
C GLN A 201 5.55 -12.76 -20.57
N THR A 202 5.23 -11.69 -19.84
CA THR A 202 4.60 -10.52 -20.45
C THR A 202 5.58 -9.72 -21.28
N HIS A 203 5.04 -8.96 -22.24
CA HIS A 203 5.78 -7.92 -22.95
C HIS A 203 5.84 -6.57 -22.19
N PHE A 204 5.46 -6.54 -20.90
CA PHE A 204 5.47 -5.29 -20.13
C PHE A 204 6.88 -4.95 -19.63
N HIS A 205 7.27 -3.70 -19.86
CA HIS A 205 8.30 -3.07 -19.04
C HIS A 205 7.64 -2.55 -17.77
N TRP A 206 7.96 -3.16 -16.62
CA TRP A 206 7.39 -2.80 -15.33
C TRP A 206 7.96 -1.48 -14.80
N ALA A 207 7.14 -0.69 -14.13
CA ALA A 207 7.58 0.54 -13.49
C ALA A 207 8.61 0.25 -12.38
N ASP A 208 9.75 0.92 -12.45
CA ASP A 208 10.76 0.90 -11.40
C ASP A 208 10.65 2.15 -10.51
N LEU A 209 10.09 1.98 -9.31
CA LEU A 209 9.94 3.07 -8.35
C LEU A 209 11.26 3.43 -7.64
N GLN A 210 12.31 2.61 -7.73
CA GLN A 210 13.59 2.88 -7.09
C GLN A 210 14.45 3.84 -7.91
N THR A 211 14.44 3.72 -9.24
CA THR A 211 15.40 4.41 -10.12
C THR A 211 14.76 5.46 -11.02
N ASN A 212 13.46 5.39 -11.31
CA ASN A 212 12.79 6.32 -12.24
C ASN A 212 12.24 7.59 -11.57
N GLY A 213 12.94 8.12 -10.56
CA GLY A 213 12.58 9.40 -9.93
C GLY A 213 11.27 9.42 -9.15
N PHE A 214 10.67 8.25 -8.85
CA PHE A 214 9.48 8.19 -8.00
C PHE A 214 9.79 8.75 -6.60
N GLN A 215 8.87 9.59 -6.13
CA GLN A 215 8.93 10.19 -4.81
C GLN A 215 7.57 10.02 -4.13
N GLY A 216 7.58 9.42 -2.95
CA GLY A 216 6.40 9.27 -2.11
C GLY A 216 6.63 9.93 -0.76
N THR A 217 5.66 10.68 -0.26
CA THR A 217 5.65 11.16 1.12
C THR A 217 4.33 10.80 1.79
N ILE A 218 4.38 10.54 3.09
CA ILE A 218 3.20 10.38 3.95
C ILE A 218 3.42 11.23 5.21
N HIS A 219 2.46 12.10 5.51
CA HIS A 219 2.49 12.98 6.68
C HIS A 219 1.37 12.62 7.67
N VAL A 220 1.74 12.27 8.90
CA VAL A 220 0.81 11.97 9.99
C VAL A 220 1.29 12.51 11.33
N GLY A 221 0.52 13.41 11.92
CA GLY A 221 0.92 14.09 13.15
C GLY A 221 2.27 14.78 12.96
N THR A 222 3.25 14.44 13.79
CA THR A 222 4.63 14.92 13.71
C THR A 222 5.56 14.01 12.90
N THR A 223 5.04 12.90 12.36
CA THR A 223 5.81 11.92 11.60
C THR A 223 5.68 12.14 10.10
N ALA A 224 6.82 12.19 9.42
CA ALA A 224 6.93 12.23 7.97
C ALA A 224 7.71 11.01 7.47
N LEU A 225 7.04 10.16 6.69
CA LEU A 225 7.69 9.12 5.91
C LEU A 225 7.94 9.65 4.51
N ALA A 226 9.13 9.40 3.98
CA ALA A 226 9.42 9.72 2.60
C ALA A 226 10.22 8.61 1.94
N TYR A 227 10.03 8.49 0.63
CA TYR A 227 10.75 7.61 -0.24
C TYR A 227 11.22 8.39 -1.45
N LYS A 228 12.52 8.35 -1.71
CA LYS A 228 13.17 9.07 -2.81
C LYS A 228 14.29 8.21 -3.37
N ASN A 229 14.24 7.92 -4.67
CA ASN A 229 15.30 7.23 -5.41
C ASN A 229 15.79 5.94 -4.71
N GLY A 230 14.86 5.06 -4.32
CA GLY A 230 15.22 3.80 -3.67
C GLY A 230 15.60 3.90 -2.20
N HIS A 231 15.44 5.08 -1.57
CA HIS A 231 15.81 5.30 -0.17
C HIS A 231 14.61 5.76 0.67
N TYR A 232 14.50 5.16 1.86
CA TYR A 232 13.50 5.49 2.85
C TYR A 232 14.03 6.57 3.80
N TYR A 233 13.14 7.44 4.26
CA TYR A 233 13.42 8.50 5.21
C TYR A 233 12.30 8.56 6.24
N LEU A 234 12.66 8.73 7.50
CA LEU A 234 11.77 8.97 8.62
C LEU A 234 12.18 10.32 9.24
N ASN A 235 11.27 11.29 9.20
CA ASN A 235 11.50 12.66 9.68
C ASN A 235 12.76 13.29 9.06
N GLY A 236 12.98 13.06 7.76
CA GLY A 236 14.15 13.56 7.02
C GLY A 236 15.43 12.73 7.20
N HIS A 237 15.49 11.82 8.18
CA HIS A 237 16.64 10.95 8.40
C HIS A 237 16.53 9.68 7.57
N ARG A 238 17.57 9.38 6.80
CA ARG A 238 17.64 8.17 5.96
C ARG A 238 17.56 6.92 6.83
N GLN A 239 16.68 6.01 6.45
CA GLN A 239 16.47 4.73 7.10
C GLN A 239 17.00 3.60 6.22
N ARG A 240 17.45 2.52 6.87
CA ARG A 240 17.76 1.27 6.20
C ARG A 240 16.71 0.24 6.60
N VAL A 241 16.14 -0.45 5.62
CA VAL A 241 15.35 -1.64 5.91
C VAL A 241 16.30 -2.74 6.34
N THR A 242 16.03 -3.37 7.47
CA THR A 242 16.86 -4.43 8.04
C THR A 242 16.04 -5.68 8.33
N HIS A 243 16.68 -6.85 8.36
CA HIS A 243 16.00 -8.09 8.72
C HIS A 243 15.47 -8.08 10.17
N ASN A 244 16.23 -7.45 11.06
CA ASN A 244 15.94 -7.32 12.49
C ASN A 244 15.67 -5.85 12.84
N VAL A 245 14.74 -5.61 13.75
CA VAL A 245 14.46 -4.27 14.28
C VAL A 245 15.46 -4.02 15.42
N ALA A 246 16.42 -3.13 15.19
CA ALA A 246 17.40 -2.74 16.21
C ALA A 246 16.75 -1.74 17.18
N SER A 247 15.96 -2.26 18.14
CA SER A 247 15.11 -1.48 19.04
C SER A 247 13.96 -0.76 18.30
N PRO A 248 12.72 -0.74 18.84
CA PRO A 248 11.64 0.03 18.21
C PRO A 248 12.07 1.49 18.07
N TYR A 249 11.80 2.09 16.91
CA TYR A 249 12.03 3.51 16.72
C TYR A 249 11.36 4.27 17.88
N LYS A 250 12.07 5.23 18.49
CA LYS A 250 11.52 6.06 19.57
C LYS A 250 10.52 7.07 18.98
N THR A 251 9.45 6.58 18.38
CA THR A 251 8.28 7.40 18.05
C THR A 251 7.33 7.36 19.25
N PRO A 252 6.49 8.39 19.45
CA PRO A 252 5.49 8.38 20.52
C PRO A 252 4.68 7.09 20.48
N LYS A 253 4.41 6.51 21.66
CA LYS A 253 3.72 5.22 21.76
C LYS A 253 2.43 5.25 20.93
N PRO A 254 2.14 4.17 20.18
CA PRO A 254 0.91 4.05 19.42
C PRO A 254 -0.28 4.22 20.37
N VAL A 255 -1.26 5.02 19.98
CA VAL A 255 -2.53 5.06 20.71
C VAL A 255 -3.24 3.75 20.38
N ALA A 256 -3.43 2.88 21.38
CA ALA A 256 -4.13 1.62 21.21
C ALA A 256 -5.47 1.85 20.48
N THR A 257 -5.73 1.05 19.44
CA THR A 257 -6.94 1.18 18.64
C THR A 257 -8.16 0.93 19.53
N GLN A 258 -8.85 2.00 19.91
CA GLN A 258 -9.97 1.90 20.86
C GLN A 258 -11.09 0.99 20.30
N PRO A 259 -11.85 0.27 21.14
CA PRO A 259 -12.94 -0.62 20.72
C PRO A 259 -13.96 0.05 19.79
N LEU A 260 -14.15 1.37 19.93
CA LEU A 260 -15.03 2.18 19.10
C LEU A 260 -14.64 2.13 17.62
N PHE A 261 -13.35 2.02 17.29
CA PHE A 261 -12.88 1.92 15.90
C PHE A 261 -13.42 0.70 15.18
N LYS A 262 -13.54 -0.45 15.87
CA LYS A 262 -14.05 -1.69 15.30
C LYS A 262 -15.49 -1.57 14.78
N ARG A 263 -16.29 -0.70 15.41
CA ARG A 263 -17.68 -0.43 15.00
C ARG A 263 -17.76 0.42 13.74
N PHE A 264 -16.80 1.32 13.53
CA PHE A 264 -16.84 2.28 12.42
C PHE A 264 -16.02 1.79 11.21
N PHE A 265 -14.84 1.23 11.46
CA PHE A 265 -13.88 0.75 10.47
C PHE A 265 -13.57 -0.72 10.71
N LYS A 266 -13.86 -1.55 9.72
CA LYS A 266 -13.49 -2.96 9.71
C LYS A 266 -12.04 -3.06 9.26
N VAL A 267 -11.16 -3.25 10.24
CA VAL A 267 -9.79 -3.63 10.00
C VAL A 267 -9.74 -5.16 9.86
N GLN A 268 -8.99 -5.69 8.89
CA GLN A 268 -9.03 -7.12 8.62
C GLN A 268 -8.21 -7.87 9.68
N GLY A 269 -8.91 -8.51 10.62
CA GLY A 269 -8.32 -9.31 11.69
C GLY A 269 -9.25 -9.74 12.83
N CYS A 270 -10.50 -9.27 12.85
CA CYS A 270 -11.51 -9.82 13.73
C CYS A 270 -12.13 -11.09 13.11
N PHE A 271 -11.91 -12.23 13.75
CA PHE A 271 -12.91 -13.28 13.85
C PHE A 271 -13.39 -13.30 15.31
#